data_AF-A0A8D8MIV1-F1
#
_entry.id   AF-A0A8D8MIV1-F1
#
_cell.length_a   1.000
_cell.length_b   1.000
_cell.length_c   1.000
_cell.angle_alpha   90.00
_cell.angle_beta   90.00
_cell.angle_gamma   90.00
#
_symmetry.space_group_name_H-M   'P 1'
#
loop_
_entity.id
_entity.type
_entity.pdbx_description
1 polymer ?
#
loop_
_entity_poly.entity_id
_entity_poly.type
_entity_poly.pdbx_seq_one_letter_code
_entity_poly.pdbx_strand_id
1 'polypeptide(L)'
;ELKTLLALFALLVGIQVQVSSVECSNNLADLPQCCADSHYRKSGIQMIQPQPGFGESFKVFCDQDYEGGGWTVIQNRYDGSVNFYRGWKQYEEGFGSMEGEFWLGLKKIHELTYSKKYELVVLMDDWNGYQAVAKYSRFSVAGP
;
A
#
# COMPACT_ATOMS: atom_id res chain seq x y z
N GLU A 1 18.74 -0.16 14.58
CA GLU A 1 18.53 -0.86 13.28
C GLU A 1 17.09 -0.69 12.82
N LEU A 2 16.79 -0.78 11.53
CA LEU A 2 15.42 -0.65 10.97
C LEU A 2 14.40 -1.61 11.62
N LYS A 3 14.89 -2.74 12.15
CA LYS A 3 14.14 -3.72 12.95
C LYS A 3 13.61 -3.15 14.28
N THR A 4 14.37 -2.28 14.93
CA THR A 4 13.96 -1.61 16.17
C THR A 4 12.89 -0.55 15.88
N LEU A 5 12.97 0.12 14.72
CA LEU A 5 11.96 1.09 14.30
C LEU A 5 10.61 0.42 14.06
N LEU A 6 10.59 -0.76 13.42
CA LEU A 6 9.38 -1.58 13.22
C LEU A 6 8.79 -2.15 14.52
N ALA A 7 9.63 -2.41 15.54
CA ALA A 7 9.18 -2.90 16.85
C ALA A 7 8.65 -1.78 17.76
N LEU A 8 9.12 -0.53 17.60
CA LEU A 8 8.64 0.64 18.36
C LEU A 8 7.22 1.09 17.95
N PHE A 9 6.67 0.56 16.85
CA PHE A 9 5.25 0.72 16.49
C PHE A 9 4.28 -0.01 17.43
N ALA A 10 4.78 -0.74 18.43
CA ALA A 10 3.98 -1.22 19.55
C ALA A 10 3.29 -0.10 20.36
N LEU A 11 3.53 1.19 20.02
CA LEU A 11 2.86 2.35 20.61
C LEU A 11 1.57 2.83 19.90
N LEU A 12 1.21 2.21 18.77
CA LEU A 12 0.08 2.64 17.95
C LEU A 12 -0.98 1.53 17.91
N VAL A 13 -2.25 1.93 18.03
CA VAL A 13 -3.40 1.05 17.80
C VAL A 13 -3.51 0.69 16.33
N GLY A 14 -3.13 1.60 15.43
CA GLY A 14 -3.17 1.33 14.00
C GLY A 14 -2.08 2.08 13.24
N ILE A 15 -1.56 1.44 12.19
CA ILE A 15 -0.78 2.13 11.16
C ILE A 15 -1.14 1.60 9.77
N GLN A 16 -1.71 2.47 8.94
CA GLN A 16 -1.99 2.21 7.53
C GLN A 16 -1.05 3.08 6.68
N VAL A 17 -0.32 2.44 5.77
CA VAL A 17 0.54 3.11 4.79
C VAL A 17 -0.02 2.85 3.41
N GLN A 18 -0.25 3.92 2.66
CA GLN A 18 -0.86 3.83 1.35
C GLN A 18 -0.24 4.82 0.37
N VAL A 19 -0.28 4.44 -0.91
CA VAL A 19 0.27 5.23 -2.02
C VAL A 19 -0.81 5.53 -3.04
N SER A 20 -0.74 6.69 -3.66
CA SER A 20 -1.65 7.08 -4.74
C SER A 20 -0.88 7.71 -5.89
N SER A 21 -1.41 7.59 -7.09
CA SER A 21 -0.90 8.26 -8.27
C SER A 21 -2.04 8.94 -9.01
N VAL A 22 -1.80 10.19 -9.41
CA VAL A 22 -2.72 10.98 -10.24
C VAL A 22 -2.62 10.63 -11.72
N GLU A 23 -1.60 9.89 -12.14
CA GLU A 23 -1.29 9.58 -13.54
C GLU A 23 -1.66 8.11 -13.87
N CYS A 24 -2.92 7.73 -13.64
CA CYS A 24 -3.41 6.39 -14.00
C CYS A 24 -4.09 6.42 -15.37
N SER A 25 -3.78 5.44 -16.23
CA SER A 25 -4.33 5.39 -17.59
C SER A 25 -5.65 4.66 -17.58
N ASN A 26 -6.72 5.39 -17.87
CA ASN A 26 -8.07 4.87 -17.89
C ASN A 26 -8.37 4.27 -19.27
N ASN A 27 -7.92 3.03 -19.51
CA ASN A 27 -8.42 2.25 -20.64
C ASN A 27 -9.41 1.21 -20.13
N LEU A 28 -10.71 1.43 -20.39
CA LEU A 28 -11.80 0.57 -19.96
C LEU A 28 -11.70 -0.87 -20.50
N ALA A 29 -10.92 -1.09 -21.56
CA ALA A 29 -10.68 -2.41 -22.12
C ALA A 29 -9.62 -3.23 -21.37
N ASP A 30 -8.82 -2.58 -20.50
CA ASP A 30 -7.69 -3.18 -19.80
C ASP A 30 -7.93 -3.21 -18.28
N LEU A 31 -7.13 -4.00 -17.56
CA LEU A 31 -7.11 -3.96 -16.09
C LEU A 31 -6.69 -2.56 -15.61
N PRO A 32 -7.27 -2.05 -14.51
CA PRO A 32 -6.89 -0.76 -13.97
C PRO A 32 -5.41 -0.76 -13.56
N GLN A 33 -4.71 0.34 -13.83
CA GLN A 33 -3.29 0.44 -13.48
C GLN A 33 -3.06 0.74 -12.00
N CYS A 34 -4.03 1.38 -11.36
CA CYS A 34 -3.96 1.76 -9.96
C CYS A 34 -5.37 1.94 -9.38
N CYS A 35 -5.48 2.11 -8.07
CA CYS A 35 -6.77 2.31 -7.40
C CYS A 35 -7.50 3.61 -7.79
N ALA A 36 -6.78 4.66 -8.24
CA ALA A 36 -7.39 5.92 -8.69
C ALA A 36 -8.17 5.80 -10.01
N ASP A 37 -7.86 4.77 -10.82
CA ASP A 37 -8.60 4.44 -12.04
C ASP A 37 -9.76 3.45 -11.76
N SER A 38 -9.90 2.96 -10.53
CA SER A 38 -10.93 1.96 -10.29
C SER A 38 -12.34 2.55 -10.46
N HIS A 39 -13.13 1.95 -11.35
CA HIS A 39 -14.56 2.26 -11.51
C HIS A 39 -15.40 1.93 -10.26
N TYR A 40 -14.81 1.20 -9.32
CA TYR A 40 -15.41 0.80 -8.07
C TYR A 40 -15.17 1.86 -7.00
N ARG A 41 -16.21 2.64 -6.68
CA ARG A 41 -16.20 3.65 -5.60
C ARG A 41 -16.29 3.06 -4.19
N LYS A 42 -15.91 1.80 -3.99
CA LYS A 42 -15.94 1.13 -2.69
C LYS A 42 -14.58 0.53 -2.40
N SER A 43 -14.14 0.68 -1.16
CA SER A 43 -12.91 0.08 -0.67
C SER A 43 -12.97 -1.44 -0.79
N GLY A 44 -11.86 -2.06 -1.15
CA GLY A 44 -11.78 -3.51 -1.29
C GLY A 44 -10.63 -3.99 -2.16
N ILE A 45 -10.52 -5.32 -2.25
CA ILE A 45 -9.45 -5.97 -2.99
C ILE A 45 -9.75 -5.95 -4.49
N GLN A 46 -8.79 -5.50 -5.28
CA GLN A 46 -8.91 -5.40 -6.73
C GLN A 46 -7.65 -5.92 -7.42
N MET A 47 -7.81 -6.42 -8.64
CA MET A 47 -6.70 -6.82 -9.51
C MET A 47 -6.26 -5.59 -10.32
N ILE A 48 -4.97 -5.27 -10.30
CA ILE A 48 -4.39 -4.16 -11.07
C ILE A 48 -3.24 -4.66 -11.96
N GLN A 49 -2.98 -3.93 -13.05
CA GLN A 49 -1.81 -4.11 -13.91
C GLN A 49 -1.06 -2.76 -14.01
N PRO A 50 -0.13 -2.45 -13.09
CA PRO A 50 0.50 -1.13 -13.04
C PRO A 50 1.23 -0.76 -14.33
N GLN A 51 1.81 -1.74 -15.01
CA GLN A 51 2.56 -1.56 -16.25
C GLN A 51 2.02 -2.54 -17.33
N PRO A 52 1.03 -2.17 -18.15
CA PRO A 52 0.56 -3.04 -19.23
C PRO A 52 1.70 -3.38 -20.20
N GLY A 53 1.85 -4.67 -20.52
CA GLY A 53 2.95 -5.17 -21.34
C GLY A 53 4.27 -5.40 -20.60
N PHE A 54 4.34 -5.09 -19.30
CA PHE A 54 5.51 -5.35 -18.46
C PHE A 54 5.11 -5.82 -17.05
N GLY A 55 5.59 -7.00 -16.62
CA GLY A 55 5.21 -7.56 -15.32
C GLY A 55 3.81 -8.19 -15.31
N GLU A 56 3.47 -8.84 -14.21
CA GLU A 56 2.20 -9.57 -14.04
C GLU A 56 1.20 -8.75 -13.23
N SER A 57 -0.09 -8.91 -13.52
CA SER A 57 -1.14 -8.30 -12.71
C SER A 57 -1.14 -8.87 -11.29
N PHE A 58 -1.42 -8.05 -10.29
CA PHE A 58 -1.51 -8.51 -8.90
C PHE A 58 -2.65 -7.83 -8.14
N LYS A 59 -3.05 -8.46 -7.02
CA LYS A 59 -4.10 -7.94 -6.16
C LYS A 59 -3.54 -6.85 -5.25
N VAL A 60 -4.35 -5.84 -4.98
CA VAL A 60 -4.12 -4.81 -3.97
C VAL A 60 -5.41 -4.50 -3.23
N PHE A 61 -5.30 -3.92 -2.02
CA PHE A 61 -6.44 -3.31 -1.36
C PHE A 61 -6.52 -1.84 -1.77
N CYS A 62 -7.63 -1.46 -2.37
CA CYS A 62 -7.94 -0.07 -2.70
C CYS A 62 -8.74 0.56 -1.58
N ASP A 63 -8.23 1.63 -0.99
CA ASP A 63 -8.95 2.51 -0.07
C ASP A 63 -9.60 3.62 -0.91
N GLN A 64 -10.93 3.59 -0.97
CA GLN A 64 -11.77 4.55 -1.68
C GLN A 64 -12.48 5.53 -0.74
N ASP A 65 -12.25 5.40 0.57
CA ASP A 65 -12.91 6.21 1.60
C ASP A 65 -12.00 7.36 2.04
N TYR A 66 -10.68 7.16 2.09
CA TYR A 66 -9.72 8.20 2.46
C TYR A 66 -9.53 9.25 1.34
N GLU A 67 -9.78 10.52 1.68
CA GLU A 67 -9.53 11.71 0.83
C GLU A 67 -10.02 11.60 -0.63
N GLY A 68 -11.22 11.08 -0.84
CA GLY A 68 -11.82 10.95 -2.18
C GLY A 68 -11.34 9.72 -2.95
N GLY A 69 -10.55 8.85 -2.32
CA GLY A 69 -10.19 7.54 -2.80
C GLY A 69 -8.98 7.50 -3.72
N GLY A 70 -8.81 6.37 -4.39
CA GLY A 70 -7.70 6.10 -5.29
C GLY A 70 -6.42 5.59 -4.62
N TRP A 71 -6.47 5.30 -3.33
CA TRP A 71 -5.31 4.88 -2.57
C TRP A 71 -5.09 3.38 -2.63
N THR A 72 -3.85 2.97 -2.85
CA THR A 72 -3.40 1.59 -2.76
C THR A 72 -2.74 1.36 -1.41
N VAL A 73 -3.32 0.52 -0.55
CA VAL A 73 -2.74 0.19 0.75
C VAL A 73 -1.56 -0.76 0.54
N ILE A 74 -0.38 -0.37 1.03
CA ILE A 74 0.86 -1.16 0.90
C ILE A 74 1.28 -1.84 2.21
N GLN A 75 0.76 -1.35 3.34
CA GLN A 75 1.01 -1.89 4.68
C GLN A 75 -0.18 -1.53 5.57
N ASN A 76 -0.69 -2.50 6.35
CA ASN A 76 -1.74 -2.25 7.34
C ASN A 76 -1.46 -3.02 8.65
N ARG A 77 -1.48 -2.34 9.80
CA ARG A 77 -1.44 -2.90 11.17
C ARG A 77 -2.56 -2.34 12.01
N TYR A 78 -3.17 -3.17 12.86
CA TYR A 78 -4.13 -2.70 13.86
C TYR A 78 -4.36 -3.66 15.05
N ASP A 79 -4.01 -4.95 14.95
CA ASP A 79 -4.31 -5.95 15.99
C ASP A 79 -3.15 -6.88 16.35
N GLY A 80 -2.04 -6.82 15.62
CA GLY A 80 -0.87 -7.67 15.83
C GLY A 80 -1.08 -9.13 15.40
N SER A 81 -2.14 -9.46 14.66
CA SER A 81 -2.44 -10.82 14.19
C SER A 81 -1.39 -11.39 13.24
N VAL A 82 -0.61 -10.53 12.57
CA VAL A 82 0.45 -10.94 11.65
C VAL A 82 1.81 -10.59 12.22
N ASN A 83 2.73 -11.56 12.22
CA ASN A 83 4.11 -11.33 12.60
C ASN A 83 4.88 -10.58 11.49
N PHE A 84 5.46 -9.42 11.81
CA PHE A 84 6.29 -8.61 10.91
C PHE A 84 7.81 -8.81 11.14
N TYR A 85 8.20 -9.58 12.15
CA TYR A 85 9.59 -10.05 12.31
C TYR A 85 9.86 -11.19 11.32
N ARG A 86 10.19 -10.80 10.09
CA ARG A 86 10.34 -11.68 8.91
C ARG A 86 11.70 -11.49 8.23
N GLY A 87 12.10 -12.48 7.43
CA GLY A 87 13.33 -12.43 6.63
C GLY A 87 13.18 -11.60 5.34
N TRP A 88 14.31 -11.31 4.68
CA TRP A 88 14.35 -10.48 3.46
C TRP A 88 13.41 -10.98 2.36
N LYS A 89 13.47 -12.29 2.04
CA LYS A 89 12.64 -12.91 1.00
C LYS A 89 11.14 -12.65 1.21
N GLN A 90 10.67 -12.67 2.46
CA GLN A 90 9.27 -12.42 2.78
C GLN A 90 8.90 -10.94 2.62
N TYR A 91 9.80 -10.01 2.97
CA TYR A 91 9.59 -8.59 2.70
C TYR A 91 9.62 -8.26 1.20
N GLU A 92 10.41 -8.99 0.43
CA GLU A 92 10.48 -8.89 -1.01
C GLU A 92 9.17 -9.34 -1.68
N GLU A 93 8.63 -10.49 -1.26
CA GLU A 93 7.44 -11.14 -1.83
C GLU A 93 6.10 -10.58 -1.29
N GLY A 94 6.08 -10.15 -0.02
CA GLY A 94 4.85 -9.80 0.71
C GLY A 94 4.38 -10.89 1.67
N PHE A 95 3.58 -10.52 2.67
CA PHE A 95 2.99 -11.44 3.65
C PHE A 95 1.76 -10.86 4.33
N GLY A 96 0.99 -11.71 5.02
CA GLY A 96 -0.26 -11.33 5.69
C GLY A 96 -1.49 -11.48 4.78
N SER A 97 -2.59 -10.83 5.15
CA SER A 97 -3.85 -10.84 4.40
C SER A 97 -4.31 -9.43 4.10
N MET A 98 -4.69 -9.16 2.85
CA MET A 98 -5.26 -7.86 2.45
C MET A 98 -6.60 -7.55 3.11
N GLU A 99 -7.25 -8.53 3.72
CA GLU A 99 -8.48 -8.36 4.53
C GLU A 99 -8.17 -8.04 6.00
N GLY A 100 -6.89 -7.98 6.39
CA GLY A 100 -6.44 -7.70 7.76
C GLY A 100 -5.08 -7.01 7.78
N GLU A 101 -4.13 -7.54 8.56
CA GLU A 101 -2.76 -7.03 8.58
C GLU A 101 -1.91 -7.61 7.45
N PHE A 102 -1.15 -6.77 6.75
CA PHE A 102 -0.29 -7.23 5.66
C PHE A 102 0.85 -6.27 5.30
N TRP A 103 1.79 -6.81 4.54
CA TRP A 103 2.81 -6.10 3.78
C TRP A 103 2.71 -6.52 2.32
N LEU A 104 2.53 -5.57 1.40
CA LEU A 104 2.26 -5.86 -0.01
C LEU A 104 3.42 -6.61 -0.70
N GLY A 105 4.67 -6.29 -0.32
CA GLY A 105 5.90 -6.83 -0.90
C GLY A 105 6.68 -5.77 -1.69
N LEU A 106 8.00 -5.72 -1.48
CA LEU A 106 8.86 -4.70 -2.11
C LEU A 106 8.86 -4.78 -3.63
N LYS A 107 8.75 -5.98 -4.23
CA LYS A 107 8.66 -6.13 -5.69
C LYS A 107 7.46 -5.39 -6.27
N LYS A 108 6.29 -5.56 -5.67
CA LYS A 108 5.04 -4.90 -6.10
C LYS A 108 5.07 -3.41 -5.82
N ILE A 109 5.62 -2.99 -4.67
CA ILE A 109 5.76 -1.56 -4.34
C ILE A 109 6.73 -0.87 -5.30
N HIS A 110 7.83 -1.52 -5.67
CA HIS A 110 8.73 -1.04 -6.70
C HIS A 110 8.00 -0.93 -8.05
N GLU A 111 7.29 -1.96 -8.49
CA GLU A 111 6.57 -1.96 -9.76
C GLU A 111 5.52 -0.84 -9.85
N LEU A 112 4.81 -0.56 -8.74
CA LEU A 112 3.91 0.59 -8.62
C LEU A 112 4.67 1.90 -8.79
N THR A 113 5.70 2.11 -7.98
CA THR A 113 6.29 3.43 -7.75
C THR A 113 7.45 3.80 -8.69
N TYR A 114 7.90 2.86 -9.52
CA TYR A 114 9.03 3.07 -10.44
C TYR A 114 8.66 3.88 -11.68
N SER A 115 7.53 3.57 -12.30
CA SER A 115 7.18 4.11 -13.62
C SER A 115 6.54 5.50 -13.58
N LYS A 116 5.98 5.89 -12.43
CA LYS A 116 5.16 7.09 -12.27
C LYS A 116 5.41 7.77 -10.93
N LYS A 117 4.96 9.02 -10.82
CA LYS A 117 4.96 9.72 -9.53
C LYS A 117 3.85 9.15 -8.65
N TYR A 118 4.26 8.67 -7.48
CA TYR A 118 3.37 8.29 -6.41
C TYR A 118 3.60 9.21 -5.21
N GLU A 119 2.50 9.58 -4.55
CA GLU A 119 2.53 10.12 -3.20
C GLU A 119 2.34 9.01 -2.18
N LEU A 120 2.75 9.26 -0.94
CA LEU A 120 2.63 8.35 0.19
C LEU A 120 1.95 9.08 1.34
N VAL A 121 0.99 8.41 1.96
CA VAL A 121 0.44 8.83 3.26
C VAL A 121 0.59 7.71 4.28
N VAL A 122 0.98 8.11 5.49
CA VAL A 122 1.04 7.26 6.66
C VAL A 122 0.00 7.76 7.64
N LEU A 123 -1.00 6.92 7.91
CA LEU A 123 -2.06 7.14 8.89
C LEU A 123 -1.72 6.35 10.14
N MET A 124 -1.77 6.99 11.30
CA MET A 124 -1.42 6.39 12.58
C MET A 124 -2.48 6.74 13.60
N ASP A 125 -2.91 5.75 14.38
CA ASP A 125 -3.85 5.91 15.49
C ASP A 125 -3.18 5.48 16.79
N ASP A 126 -3.32 6.26 17.85
CA ASP A 126 -2.90 5.88 19.20
C ASP A 126 -4.07 5.29 20.02
N TRP A 127 -3.75 4.76 21.20
CA TRP A 127 -4.70 4.16 22.14
C TRP A 127 -5.67 5.12 22.79
N ASN A 128 -5.42 6.42 22.69
CA ASN A 128 -6.33 7.44 23.17
C ASN A 128 -7.26 7.93 22.06
N GLY A 129 -7.17 7.35 20.85
CA GLY A 129 -7.95 7.73 19.68
C GLY A 129 -7.41 8.96 18.95
N TYR A 130 -6.18 9.40 19.24
CA TYR A 130 -5.52 10.46 18.48
C TYR A 130 -5.00 9.93 17.16
N GLN A 131 -5.26 10.68 16.09
CA GLN A 131 -4.79 10.36 14.74
C GLN A 131 -3.64 11.29 14.35
N ALA A 132 -2.59 10.71 13.77
CA ALA A 132 -1.48 11.44 13.17
C ALA A 132 -1.33 11.06 11.70
N VAL A 133 -1.04 12.06 10.87
CA VAL A 133 -0.90 11.89 9.41
C VAL A 133 0.45 12.45 8.97
N ALA A 134 1.20 11.65 8.20
CA ALA A 134 2.39 12.11 7.51
C ALA A 134 2.22 11.90 6.00
N LYS A 135 2.37 12.98 5.21
CA LYS A 135 2.25 12.96 3.75
C LYS A 135 3.58 13.27 3.09
N TYR A 136 3.88 12.54 2.02
CA TYR A 136 5.06 12.74 1.18
C TYR A 136 4.60 12.84 -0.27
N SER A 137 4.85 13.98 -0.91
CA SER A 137 4.43 14.25 -2.28
C SER A 137 5.14 13.41 -3.35
N ARG A 138 6.23 12.74 -2.96
CA ARG A 138 6.97 11.83 -3.84
C ARG A 138 7.54 10.66 -3.06
N PHE A 139 7.20 9.46 -3.51
CA PHE A 139 7.67 8.21 -2.96
C PHE A 139 8.03 7.25 -4.08
N SER A 140 9.16 6.57 -3.93
CA SER A 140 9.63 5.54 -4.86
C SER A 140 10.48 4.52 -4.11
N VAL A 141 10.27 3.25 -4.42
CA VAL A 141 11.15 2.17 -3.98
C VAL A 141 12.03 1.77 -5.16
N ALA A 142 13.35 1.76 -4.98
CA ALA A 142 14.28 1.31 -6.00
C ALA A 142 14.18 -0.21 -6.22
N GLY A 143 14.52 -0.65 -7.43
CA GLY A 143 14.51 -2.06 -7.79
C GLY A 143 15.71 -2.82 -7.22
N PRO A 144 15.67 -4.15 -7.25
CA PRO A 144 16.85 -4.99 -7.02
C PRO A 144 17.95 -4.76 -8.07
#